data_AF-A0A2V7L6P9-F1
#
_entry.id   AF-A0A2V7L6P9-F1
#
_cell.length_a   1.000
_cell.length_b   1.000
_cell.length_c   1.000
_cell.angle_alpha   90.00
_cell.angle_beta   90.00
_cell.angle_gamma   90.00
#
_symmetry.space_group_name_H-M   'P 1'
#
loop_
_entity.id
_entity.type
_entity.pdbx_description
1 polymer ?
#
loop_
_entity_poly.entity_id
_entity_poly.type
_entity_poly.pdbx_seq_one_letter_code
_entity_poly.pdbx_strand_id
1 'polypeptide(L)' 'MTDASGNYVVPGLPAGMYMVCEDIQTGFQETFPTSGPTCTTGIGWTISVFDNSESQFVDFRNLPL' A
#
# COMPACT_ATOMS: atom_id res chain seq x y z
N MET A 1 8.67 -5.05 -1.12
CA MET A 1 9.72 -4.30 -1.84
C MET A 1 9.11 -3.85 -3.15
N THR A 2 9.12 -2.55 -3.42
CA THR A 2 8.68 -1.98 -4.69
C THR A 2 9.77 -2.09 -5.75
N ASP A 3 9.40 -2.02 -7.02
CA ASP A 3 10.33 -1.94 -8.14
C ASP A 3 10.83 -0.50 -8.38
N ALA A 4 11.70 -0.32 -9.38
CA ALA A 4 12.28 0.98 -9.73
C ALA A 4 11.26 2.03 -10.21
N SER A 5 10.03 1.60 -10.54
CA SER A 5 8.92 2.47 -10.92
C SER A 5 7.91 2.67 -9.77
N GLY A 6 8.18 2.11 -8.59
CA GLY A 6 7.33 2.22 -7.41
C GLY A 6 6.19 1.20 -7.36
N ASN A 7 6.10 0.27 -8.32
CA ASN A 7 5.05 -0.75 -8.31
C ASN A 7 5.43 -1.91 -7.39
N TYR A 8 4.43 -2.60 -6.85
CA TYR A 8 4.62 -3.83 -6.09
C TYR A 8 3.54 -4.85 -6.45
N VAL A 9 3.86 -6.13 -6.29
CA VAL A 9 2.91 -7.23 -6.48
C VAL A 9 3.06 -8.21 -5.32
N VAL A 10 1.94 -8.59 -4.71
CA VAL A 10 1.85 -9.63 -3.69
C VAL A 10 0.97 -10.77 -4.23
N PRO A 11 1.56 -11.76 -4.91
CA PRO A 11 0.80 -12.81 -5.57
C PRO A 11 0.32 -13.88 -4.58
N GLY A 12 -0.72 -14.63 -4.99
CA GLY A 12 -1.16 -15.83 -4.27
C GLY A 12 -1.93 -15.57 -2.98
N LEU A 13 -2.49 -14.37 -2.81
CA LEU A 13 -3.39 -14.08 -1.69
C LEU A 13 -4.76 -14.75 -1.94
N PRO A 14 -5.31 -15.48 -0.96
CA PRO A 14 -6.71 -15.89 -0.98
C PRO A 14 -7.66 -14.70 -1.14
N ALA A 15 -8.89 -14.94 -1.62
CA ALA A 15 -9.92 -13.92 -1.54
C ALA A 15 -10.18 -13.50 -0.09
N GLY A 16 -10.24 -12.20 0.16
CA GLY A 16 -10.38 -11.65 1.50
C GLY A 16 -10.17 -10.15 1.57
N MET A 17 -10.39 -9.59 2.76
CA MET A 17 -10.04 -8.20 3.05
C MET A 17 -8.66 -8.15 3.68
N TYR A 18 -7.82 -7.24 3.17
CA TYR A 18 -6.44 -7.07 3.59
C TYR A 18 -6.16 -5.63 3.98
N MET A 19 -5.24 -5.48 4.93
CA MET A 19 -4.60 -4.20 5.24
C MET A 19 -3.23 -4.16 4.57
N VAL A 20 -2.96 -3.06 3.85
CA VAL A 20 -1.67 -2.80 3.22
C VAL A 20 -1.01 -1.63 3.93
N CYS A 21 0.20 -1.85 4.43
CA CYS A 21 1.04 -0.85 5.09
C CYS A 21 2.34 -0.67 4.32
N GLU A 22 2.84 0.56 4.26
CA GLU A 22 4.21 0.84 3.85
C GLU A 22 5.11 1.21 5.02
N ASP A 23 6.40 0.98 4.83
CA ASP A 23 7.44 1.52 5.69
C ASP A 23 7.99 2.80 5.05
N ILE A 24 7.65 3.96 5.62
CA ILE A 24 8.08 5.27 5.09
C ILE A 24 9.60 5.38 5.17
N GLN A 25 10.23 5.59 4.01
CA GLN A 25 11.68 5.71 3.92
C GLN A 25 12.17 7.09 4.38
N THR A 26 13.37 7.16 4.94
CA THR A 26 13.98 8.44 5.34
C THR A 26 14.11 9.37 4.14
N GLY A 27 13.70 10.64 4.28
CA GLY A 27 13.72 11.61 3.20
C GLY A 27 12.44 11.65 2.36
N PHE A 28 11.42 10.87 2.73
CA PHE A 28 10.10 10.91 2.11
C PHE A 28 9.00 11.19 3.13
N GLN A 29 7.89 11.72 2.64
CA GLN A 29 6.65 11.92 3.36
C GLN A 29 5.50 11.24 2.61
N GLU A 30 4.79 10.34 3.30
CA GLU A 30 3.51 9.80 2.85
C GLU A 30 2.48 10.93 2.74
N THR A 31 1.76 10.98 1.62
CA THR A 31 0.66 11.94 1.43
C THR A 31 -0.70 11.29 1.27
N PHE A 32 -0.74 9.97 1.00
CA PHE A 32 -1.95 9.18 0.94
C PHE A 32 -1.72 7.78 1.55
N PRO A 33 -2.77 7.14 2.09
CA PRO A 33 -4.10 7.69 2.31
C PRO A 33 -4.14 8.66 3.50
N THR A 34 -5.06 9.63 3.49
CA THR A 34 -5.24 10.57 4.63
C THR A 34 -6.08 10.00 5.76
N SER A 35 -6.68 8.82 5.57
CA SER A 35 -7.47 8.10 6.55
C SER A 35 -7.47 6.61 6.24
N GLY A 36 -7.51 5.78 7.27
CA GLY A 36 -7.41 4.33 7.11
C GLY A 36 -6.92 3.67 8.40
N PRO A 37 -6.60 2.38 8.37
CA PRO A 37 -5.95 1.71 9.49
C PRO A 37 -4.58 2.32 9.81
N THR A 38 -4.19 2.30 11.07
CA THR A 38 -2.86 2.74 11.51
C THR A 38 -1.82 1.67 11.21
N CYS A 39 -0.73 2.07 10.57
CA CYS A 39 0.44 1.23 10.31
C CYS A 39 1.56 1.55 11.31
N THR A 40 2.63 0.74 11.31
CA THR A 40 3.83 1.03 12.12
C THR A 40 4.40 2.41 11.78
N THR A 41 4.39 2.75 10.49
CA THR A 41 4.61 4.11 9.98
C THR A 41 3.41 4.50 9.13
N GLY A 42 2.87 5.70 9.35
CA GLY A 42 1.86 6.26 8.46
C GLY A 42 0.48 5.62 8.55
N ILE A 43 -0.28 5.69 7.45
CA ILE A 43 -1.66 5.20 7.35
C ILE A 43 -1.76 4.18 6.22
N GLY A 44 -2.50 3.10 6.45
CA GLY A 44 -2.65 1.99 5.51
C GLY A 44 -3.90 2.07 4.64
N TRP A 45 -3.94 1.17 3.64
CA TRP A 45 -5.13 0.92 2.83
C TRP A 45 -5.87 -0.33 3.29
N THR A 46 -7.20 -0.31 3.25
CA THR A 46 -8.03 -1.52 3.32
C THR A 46 -8.46 -1.89 1.91
N ILE A 47 -8.13 -3.11 1.46
CA ILE A 47 -8.48 -3.60 0.13
C ILE A 47 -9.25 -4.91 0.20
N SER A 48 -10.09 -5.16 -0.80
CA SER A 48 -10.75 -6.44 -1.02
C SER A 48 -10.14 -7.13 -2.23
N VAL A 49 -9.61 -8.33 -2.02
CA VAL A 49 -9.11 -9.21 -3.07
C VAL A 49 -10.16 -10.29 -3.31
N PHE A 50 -10.55 -10.51 -4.57
CA PHE A 50 -11.41 -11.62 -4.98
C PHE A 50 -10.61 -12.66 -5.75
N ASP A 51 -11.14 -13.88 -5.85
CA ASP A 51 -10.49 -14.96 -6.58
C ASP A 51 -10.23 -14.55 -8.03
N ASN A 52 -9.00 -14.78 -8.50
CA ASN A 52 -8.53 -14.42 -9.85
C ASN A 52 -8.71 -12.92 -10.19
N SER A 53 -8.59 -12.03 -9.20
CA SER A 53 -8.65 -10.58 -9.39
C SER A 53 -7.46 -9.87 -8.76
N GLU A 54 -7.25 -8.61 -9.16
CA GLU A 54 -6.22 -7.73 -8.60
C GLU A 54 -6.87 -6.46 -8.05
N SER A 55 -6.45 -6.03 -6.86
CA SER A 55 -6.75 -4.70 -6.37
C SER A 55 -5.73 -3.71 -6.94
N GLN A 56 -6.22 -2.71 -7.69
CA GLN A 56 -5.39 -1.68 -8.32
C GLN A 56 -5.58 -0.32 -7.61
N PHE A 57 -4.70 0.64 -7.93
CA PHE A 57 -4.72 2.01 -7.39
C PHE A 57 -4.46 2.15 -5.89
N VAL A 58 -3.77 1.17 -5.30
CA VAL A 58 -3.24 1.25 -3.94
C VAL A 58 -1.90 1.97 -4.01
N ASP A 59 -1.92 3.27 -3.73
CA ASP A 59 -0.78 4.17 -3.92
C ASP A 59 -0.65 5.13 -2.73
N PHE A 60 0.53 5.16 -2.12
CA PHE A 60 0.82 5.98 -0.94
C PHE A 60 1.30 7.41 -1.27
N ARG A 61 1.64 7.67 -2.55
CA ARG A 61 2.03 8.99 -3.05
C ARG A 61 3.09 9.69 -2.21
N ASN A 62 4.17 8.98 -1.93
CA ASN A 62 5.32 9.54 -1.24
C ASN A 62 5.93 10.71 -2.00
N LEU A 63 6.17 11.82 -1.30
CA LEU A 63 6.91 12.97 -1.81
C LEU A 63 8.26 13.09 -1.10
N PRO A 64 9.35 13.46 -1.80
CA PRO A 64 10.62 13.80 -1.15
C PRO A 64 10.44 14.97 -0.19
N LEU A 65 11.17 14.94 0.93
CA LEU A 65 11.30 16.04 1.89
C LEU A 65 12.19 17.18 1.35
#